data_AF-A0A5B8UGW5-F1
#
_entry.id   AF-A0A5B8UGW5-F1
#
_cell.length_a   1.000
_cell.length_b   1.000
_cell.length_c   1.000
_cell.angle_alpha   90.00
_cell.angle_beta   90.00
_cell.angle_gamma   90.00
#
_symmetry.space_group_name_H-M   'P 1'
#
loop_
_entity.id
_entity.type
_entity.pdbx_description
1 polymer ?
#
loop_
_entity_poly.entity_id
_entity_poly.type
_entity_poly.pdbx_seq_one_letter_code
_entity_poly.pdbx_strand_id
1 'polypeptide(L)'
;MHSVKSTLKKIAGLARLPVAVAWASPLFVAFLLLQSCKRELSPPKTEPENALQSKSLKVEGNKAVDVKLVADNFVSPVGLVAVPDKSKRLFVIDQVGKIWIIDGAGNKLPTPFLDISSKLVTPLSPGYDERGLLGLAFHPNYAYNGKFYVFYTAPPPPGGPTSDAGNTGLPKVWNNMTTISEFRVSSNPNMADAGSERKILQQPHPQSNHNGGTIAFGPDGYLYIAIGDGGNKNDIGPGHVEDWYAFNAGGNGQDIEQNLLGNFLRN
;
A
#
# COMPACT_ATOMS: atom_id res chain seq x y z
N MET A 1 28.76 -58.92 15.58
CA MET A 1 30.11 -59.11 16.17
C MET A 1 31.15 -58.85 15.09
N HIS A 2 32.05 -57.87 15.28
CA HIS A 2 33.38 -57.74 14.64
C HIS A 2 33.41 -57.68 13.08
N SER A 3 34.26 -56.97 12.34
CA SER A 3 35.46 -56.16 12.55
C SER A 3 35.89 -55.62 11.16
N VAL A 4 36.37 -54.37 11.11
CA VAL A 4 37.58 -53.87 10.39
C VAL A 4 37.83 -54.16 8.88
N LYS A 5 37.97 -53.05 8.12
CA LYS A 5 38.84 -52.69 6.96
C LYS A 5 39.10 -53.70 5.81
N SER A 6 38.82 -53.26 4.58
CA SER A 6 39.82 -52.81 3.57
C SER A 6 39.30 -52.95 2.12
N THR A 7 39.70 -52.02 1.23
CA THR A 7 40.26 -52.26 -0.14
C THR A 7 39.88 -51.15 -1.14
N LEU A 8 40.92 -50.55 -1.74
CA LEU A 8 40.93 -49.63 -2.87
C LEU A 8 40.62 -50.33 -4.21
N LYS A 9 39.87 -49.67 -5.13
CA LYS A 9 40.21 -49.64 -6.57
C LYS A 9 39.41 -48.60 -7.38
N LYS A 10 40.19 -47.70 -8.00
CA LYS A 10 40.09 -47.17 -9.38
C LYS A 10 38.74 -46.65 -9.89
N ILE A 11 38.67 -45.34 -10.11
CA ILE A 11 38.19 -44.77 -11.38
C ILE A 11 39.20 -43.70 -11.80
N ALA A 12 39.81 -43.92 -12.97
CA ALA A 12 40.64 -42.98 -13.69
C ALA A 12 39.90 -42.60 -14.97
N GLY A 13 40.00 -41.33 -15.36
CA GLY A 13 39.76 -40.90 -16.74
C GLY A 13 38.61 -39.90 -16.90
N LEU A 14 38.91 -38.61 -16.71
CA LEU A 14 38.39 -37.60 -17.63
C LEU A 14 39.54 -36.64 -17.99
N ALA A 15 39.65 -36.39 -19.28
CA ALA A 15 40.79 -35.76 -19.94
C ALA A 15 41.03 -34.32 -19.46
N ARG A 16 42.31 -34.01 -19.23
CA ARG A 16 42.82 -32.65 -19.06
C ARG A 16 42.91 -31.98 -20.43
N LEU A 17 42.16 -30.90 -20.63
CA LEU A 17 42.39 -29.97 -21.73
C LEU A 17 43.69 -29.18 -21.46
N PRO A 18 44.49 -28.87 -22.48
CA PRO A 18 45.70 -28.08 -22.30
C PRO A 18 45.32 -26.60 -22.11
N VAL A 19 45.57 -26.07 -20.92
CA VAL A 19 45.61 -24.61 -20.73
C VAL A 19 46.98 -24.16 -21.23
N ALA A 20 47.01 -23.64 -22.45
CA ALA A 20 48.16 -22.90 -22.96
C ALA A 20 48.31 -21.60 -22.14
N VAL A 21 49.38 -21.53 -21.35
CA VAL A 21 49.81 -20.30 -20.68
C VAL A 21 50.51 -19.44 -21.73
N ALA A 22 49.75 -18.57 -22.38
CA ALA A 22 50.30 -17.47 -23.15
C ALA A 22 50.57 -16.30 -22.19
N TRP A 23 51.85 -15.97 -22.02
CA TRP A 23 52.28 -14.75 -21.36
C TRP A 23 51.89 -13.56 -22.23
N ALA A 24 50.77 -12.91 -21.92
CA ALA A 24 50.45 -11.59 -22.43
C ALA A 24 50.81 -10.56 -21.34
N SER A 25 51.69 -9.62 -21.68
CA SER A 25 52.19 -8.57 -20.81
C SER A 25 51.06 -7.78 -20.12
N PRO A 26 51.25 -7.31 -18.87
CA PRO A 26 50.23 -6.59 -18.10
C PRO A 26 49.88 -5.20 -18.66
N LEU A 27 50.47 -4.80 -19.79
CA LEU A 27 50.26 -3.50 -20.43
C LEU A 27 49.14 -3.48 -21.48
N PHE A 28 48.55 -4.63 -21.86
CA PHE A 28 47.50 -4.66 -22.90
C PHE A 28 46.07 -4.91 -22.40
N VAL A 29 45.89 -5.40 -21.16
CA VAL A 29 44.54 -5.53 -20.55
C VAL A 29 44.05 -4.21 -19.93
N ALA A 30 44.96 -3.31 -19.58
CA ALA A 30 44.62 -1.95 -19.17
C ALA A 30 44.04 -1.09 -20.30
N PHE A 31 44.33 -1.41 -21.57
CA PHE A 31 43.87 -0.60 -22.71
C PHE A 31 42.46 -0.96 -23.20
N LEU A 32 41.96 -2.17 -22.91
CA LEU A 32 40.59 -2.57 -23.24
C LEU A 32 39.56 -2.23 -22.15
N LEU A 33 39.97 -2.14 -20.88
CA LEU A 33 39.08 -1.69 -19.79
C LEU A 33 38.93 -0.16 -19.72
N LEU A 34 39.92 0.61 -20.20
CA LEU A 34 39.82 2.07 -20.27
C LEU A 34 39.04 2.60 -21.49
N GLN A 35 38.79 1.77 -22.52
CA GLN A 35 37.91 2.15 -23.63
C GLN A 35 36.43 1.81 -23.38
N SER A 36 36.12 0.82 -22.54
CA SER A 36 34.73 0.56 -22.14
C SER A 36 34.24 1.59 -21.12
N CYS A 37 35.13 2.13 -20.28
CA CYS A 37 34.77 3.12 -19.25
C CYS A 37 34.77 4.59 -19.74
N LYS A 38 35.23 4.86 -20.97
CA LYS A 38 35.14 6.21 -21.58
C LYS A 38 33.98 6.38 -22.56
N ARG A 39 33.24 5.31 -22.89
CA ARG A 39 32.11 5.39 -23.83
C ARG A 39 30.77 5.72 -23.17
N GLU A 40 30.68 5.72 -21.84
CA GLU A 40 29.43 6.01 -21.11
C GLU A 40 29.40 7.35 -20.38
N LEU A 41 30.40 8.23 -20.56
CA LEU A 41 30.40 9.59 -19.98
C LEU A 41 30.55 10.69 -21.04
N SER A 42 30.14 10.43 -22.28
CA SER A 42 29.87 11.50 -23.24
C SER A 42 28.38 11.84 -23.16
N PRO A 43 27.99 13.12 -22.95
CA PRO A 43 26.59 13.49 -23.08
C PRO A 43 26.10 13.08 -24.48
N PRO A 44 24.85 12.61 -24.62
CA PRO A 44 24.35 12.12 -25.89
C PRO A 44 24.55 13.17 -26.98
N LYS A 45 25.31 12.82 -28.02
CA LYS A 45 25.39 13.62 -29.24
C LYS A 45 24.08 13.37 -30.01
N THR A 46 23.42 14.47 -30.36
CA THR A 46 22.12 14.60 -31.02
C THR A 46 20.94 14.10 -30.20
N GLU A 47 20.35 15.02 -29.43
CA GLU A 47 18.93 14.96 -29.10
C GLU A 47 18.13 14.86 -30.42
N PRO A 48 17.10 14.00 -30.52
CA PRO A 48 16.08 14.23 -31.53
C PRO A 48 15.44 15.59 -31.18
N GLU A 49 15.54 16.57 -32.07
CA GLU A 49 14.68 17.77 -32.08
C GLU A 49 13.22 17.34 -32.27
N ASN A 50 12.64 16.77 -31.24
CA ASN A 50 11.25 16.98 -30.94
C ASN A 50 11.27 17.69 -29.60
N ALA A 51 11.54 19.00 -29.69
CA ALA A 51 11.21 19.91 -28.61
C ALA A 51 9.77 19.57 -28.20
N LEU A 52 9.62 18.96 -27.03
CA LEU A 52 8.38 19.01 -26.30
C LEU A 52 8.20 20.49 -25.98
N GLN A 53 7.70 21.26 -26.95
CA GLN A 53 7.05 22.51 -26.68
C GLN A 53 5.95 22.11 -25.71
N SER A 54 6.19 22.34 -24.41
CA SER A 54 5.11 22.51 -23.47
C SER A 54 4.22 23.54 -24.16
N LYS A 55 3.08 23.10 -24.71
CA LYS A 55 2.06 24.05 -25.15
C LYS A 55 1.79 24.87 -23.89
N SER A 56 2.31 26.09 -23.86
CA SER A 56 1.93 27.05 -22.83
C SER A 56 0.42 27.08 -22.92
N LEU A 57 -0.25 26.51 -21.92
CA LEU A 57 -1.69 26.64 -21.81
C LEU A 57 -1.92 28.14 -21.70
N LYS A 58 -2.37 28.77 -22.80
CA LYS A 58 -2.89 30.12 -22.75
C LYS A 58 -4.14 30.02 -21.87
N VAL A 59 -3.98 30.33 -20.59
CA VAL A 59 -5.11 30.55 -19.70
C VAL A 59 -5.68 31.89 -20.15
N GLU A 60 -6.60 31.84 -21.11
CA GLU A 60 -7.35 33.02 -21.54
C GLU A 60 -8.23 33.48 -20.36
N GLY A 61 -7.91 34.67 -19.84
CA GLY A 61 -8.64 35.32 -18.75
C GLY A 61 -8.41 34.69 -17.37
N ASN A 62 -8.67 35.47 -16.32
CA ASN A 62 -8.78 34.93 -14.97
C ASN A 62 -9.98 33.98 -14.94
N LYS A 63 -9.75 32.67 -15.12
CA LYS A 63 -10.78 31.67 -14.84
C LYS A 63 -11.02 31.68 -13.33
N ALA A 64 -12.13 32.27 -12.91
CA ALA A 64 -12.56 32.22 -11.52
C ALA A 64 -12.96 30.79 -11.17
N VAL A 65 -12.45 30.30 -10.04
CA VAL A 65 -12.92 29.07 -9.41
C VAL A 65 -13.95 29.49 -8.37
N ASP A 66 -15.09 28.82 -8.36
CA ASP A 66 -16.14 29.00 -7.36
C ASP A 66 -16.42 27.66 -6.68
N VAL A 67 -16.93 27.71 -5.45
CA VAL A 67 -17.31 26.53 -4.68
C VAL A 67 -18.81 26.54 -4.46
N LYS A 68 -19.46 25.42 -4.78
CA LYS A 68 -20.87 25.21 -4.52
C LYS A 68 -21.03 24.11 -3.49
N LEU A 69 -21.79 24.38 -2.43
CA LEU A 69 -22.19 23.33 -1.49
C LEU A 69 -23.04 22.29 -2.22
N VAL A 70 -22.58 21.03 -2.20
CA VAL A 70 -23.29 19.89 -2.79
C VAL A 70 -24.05 19.11 -1.71
N ALA A 71 -23.41 18.83 -0.57
CA ALA A 71 -24.01 18.12 0.55
C ALA A 71 -23.27 18.46 1.85
N ASP A 72 -23.96 18.33 2.98
CA ASP A 72 -23.46 18.59 4.32
C ASP A 72 -23.95 17.52 5.33
N ASN A 73 -23.87 17.83 6.63
CA ASN A 73 -24.31 16.97 7.73
C ASN A 73 -23.60 15.60 7.76
N PHE A 74 -22.34 15.54 7.35
CA PHE A 74 -21.43 14.41 7.60
C PHE A 74 -20.72 14.61 8.93
N VAL A 75 -20.19 13.53 9.54
CA VAL A 75 -19.47 13.67 10.81
C VAL A 75 -18.00 14.02 10.57
N SER A 76 -17.30 13.24 9.75
CA SER A 76 -15.90 13.43 9.38
C SER A 76 -15.66 12.80 8.00
N PRO A 77 -16.05 13.47 6.90
CA PRO A 77 -15.89 12.93 5.55
C PRO A 77 -14.41 12.94 5.14
N VAL A 78 -13.88 11.78 4.77
CA VAL A 78 -12.46 11.57 4.41
C VAL A 78 -12.24 11.20 2.94
N GLY A 79 -13.31 10.95 2.18
CA GLY A 79 -13.19 10.64 0.77
C GLY A 79 -14.51 10.69 0.00
N LEU A 80 -14.41 10.75 -1.32
CA LEU A 80 -15.54 10.80 -2.25
C LEU A 80 -15.20 9.93 -3.47
N VAL A 81 -16.07 8.97 -3.79
CA VAL A 81 -15.83 7.99 -4.86
C VAL A 81 -17.02 7.93 -5.80
N ALA A 82 -16.78 8.06 -7.11
CA ALA A 82 -17.80 7.84 -8.12
C ALA A 82 -17.97 6.34 -8.40
N VAL A 83 -19.22 5.88 -8.53
CA VAL A 83 -19.51 4.49 -8.87
C VAL A 83 -19.45 4.25 -10.38
N PRO A 84 -18.83 3.16 -10.87
CA PRO A 84 -18.72 2.86 -12.30
C PRO A 84 -19.97 2.12 -12.84
N ASP A 85 -21.17 2.65 -12.58
CA ASP A 85 -22.45 2.05 -13.03
C ASP A 85 -23.32 2.99 -13.88
N LYS A 86 -22.77 4.15 -14.29
CA LYS A 86 -23.45 5.23 -15.04
C LYS A 86 -24.58 5.94 -14.29
N SER A 87 -24.85 5.62 -13.04
CA SER A 87 -25.91 6.27 -12.25
C SER A 87 -25.55 7.70 -11.80
N LYS A 88 -24.28 8.10 -11.96
CA LYS A 88 -23.71 9.37 -11.46
C LYS A 88 -23.80 9.55 -9.94
N ARG A 89 -24.00 8.46 -9.19
CA ARG A 89 -23.96 8.52 -7.73
C ARG A 89 -22.53 8.74 -7.26
N LEU A 90 -22.39 9.48 -6.17
CA LEU A 90 -21.12 9.65 -5.46
C LEU A 90 -21.26 9.07 -4.06
N PHE A 91 -20.22 8.42 -3.59
CA PHE A 91 -20.18 7.75 -2.30
C PHE A 91 -19.18 8.47 -1.40
N VAL A 92 -19.69 9.04 -0.31
CA VAL A 92 -18.90 9.76 0.69
C VAL A 92 -18.45 8.78 1.76
N ILE A 93 -17.15 8.68 1.98
CA ILE A 93 -16.54 7.91 3.05
C ILE A 93 -16.56 8.79 4.30
N ASP A 94 -17.39 8.44 5.28
CA ASP A 94 -17.47 9.13 6.58
C ASP A 94 -16.72 8.28 7.62
N GLN A 95 -15.68 8.86 8.22
CA GLN A 95 -14.68 8.16 9.05
C GLN A 95 -15.30 7.33 10.16
N VAL A 96 -16.46 7.77 10.66
CA VAL A 96 -17.25 7.11 11.72
C VAL A 96 -17.88 5.77 11.29
N GLY A 97 -17.53 5.24 10.11
CA GLY A 97 -17.92 3.91 9.66
C GLY A 97 -19.14 3.91 8.74
N LYS A 98 -19.47 5.05 8.13
CA LYS A 98 -20.63 5.18 7.25
C LYS A 98 -20.21 5.55 5.84
N ILE A 99 -20.87 4.94 4.86
CA ILE A 99 -20.76 5.35 3.46
C ILE A 99 -22.08 5.99 3.07
N TRP A 100 -22.08 7.27 2.71
CA TRP A 100 -23.28 7.98 2.29
C TRP A 100 -23.37 8.10 0.78
N ILE A 101 -24.58 8.20 0.23
CA ILE A 101 -24.79 8.42 -1.20
C ILE A 101 -25.22 9.86 -1.44
N ILE A 102 -24.58 10.51 -2.40
CA ILE A 102 -25.12 11.65 -3.13
C ILE A 102 -25.65 11.11 -4.45
N ASP A 103 -26.94 11.30 -4.73
CA ASP A 103 -27.58 10.79 -5.93
C ASP A 103 -27.15 11.56 -7.20
N GLY A 104 -27.56 11.05 -8.38
CA GLY A 104 -27.23 11.70 -9.65
C GLY A 104 -27.86 13.09 -9.85
N ALA A 105 -28.78 13.50 -8.98
CA ALA A 105 -29.37 14.83 -8.94
C ALA A 105 -28.69 15.76 -7.91
N GLY A 106 -27.72 15.25 -7.15
CA GLY A 106 -26.95 16.00 -6.15
C GLY A 106 -27.55 15.95 -4.73
N ASN A 107 -28.54 15.10 -4.46
CA ASN A 107 -29.14 14.99 -3.12
C ASN A 107 -28.42 13.93 -2.28
N LYS A 108 -28.09 14.27 -1.03
CA LYS A 108 -27.67 13.27 -0.04
C LYS A 108 -28.86 12.41 0.36
N LEU A 109 -28.71 11.09 0.24
CA LEU A 109 -29.74 10.14 0.68
C LEU A 109 -29.80 10.05 2.22
N PRO A 110 -30.99 9.81 2.81
CA PRO A 110 -31.17 9.81 4.27
C PRO A 110 -30.58 8.58 4.96
N THR A 111 -30.34 7.51 4.22
CA THR A 111 -29.79 6.24 4.74
C THR A 111 -28.39 6.02 4.15
N PRO A 112 -27.39 5.61 4.95
CA PRO A 112 -26.09 5.26 4.41
C PRO A 112 -26.20 4.00 3.54
N PHE A 113 -25.36 3.93 2.51
CA PHE A 113 -25.15 2.73 1.71
C PHE A 113 -24.65 1.55 2.55
N LEU A 114 -23.71 1.82 3.47
CA LEU A 114 -23.12 0.85 4.36
C LEU A 114 -22.87 1.51 5.72
N ASP A 115 -23.16 0.79 6.80
CA ASP A 115 -22.79 1.15 8.17
C ASP A 115 -22.01 -0.01 8.81
N ILE A 116 -20.72 0.24 9.07
CA ILE A 116 -19.81 -0.67 9.78
C ILE A 116 -19.29 -0.06 11.08
N SER A 117 -19.97 0.96 11.62
CA SER A 117 -19.54 1.66 12.84
C SER A 117 -19.31 0.71 14.03
N SER A 118 -20.11 -0.36 14.13
CA SER A 118 -19.96 -1.40 15.16
C SER A 118 -18.73 -2.30 15.00
N LYS A 119 -18.08 -2.28 13.83
CA LYS A 119 -16.86 -3.05 13.53
C LYS A 119 -15.59 -2.24 13.75
N LEU A 120 -15.70 -0.93 13.93
CA LEU A 120 -14.55 -0.05 14.10
C LEU A 120 -13.97 -0.15 15.52
N VAL A 121 -12.72 0.26 15.66
CA VAL A 121 -12.19 0.66 16.96
C VAL A 121 -13.04 1.80 17.53
N THR A 122 -13.46 1.67 18.78
CA THR A 122 -14.31 2.66 19.45
C THR A 122 -13.84 2.93 20.88
N PRO A 123 -13.95 4.18 21.38
CA PRO A 123 -14.32 5.38 20.62
C PRO A 123 -13.19 5.87 19.70
N LEU A 124 -13.56 6.58 18.62
CA LEU A 124 -12.63 7.45 17.89
C LEU A 124 -12.42 8.75 18.68
N SER A 125 -11.20 9.28 18.67
CA SER A 125 -10.87 10.51 19.40
C SER A 125 -11.46 11.74 18.72
N PRO A 126 -12.26 12.57 19.44
CA PRO A 126 -12.76 13.84 18.89
C PRO A 126 -11.61 14.79 18.52
N GLY A 127 -11.71 15.42 17.36
CA GLY A 127 -10.74 16.41 16.86
C GLY A 127 -9.55 15.82 16.09
N TYR A 128 -9.09 14.62 16.43
CA TYR A 128 -8.05 13.91 15.69
C TYR A 128 -8.09 12.41 15.94
N ASP A 129 -8.28 11.65 14.86
CA ASP A 129 -8.02 10.22 14.82
C ASP A 129 -7.68 9.87 13.36
N GLU A 130 -6.74 8.97 13.13
CA GLU A 130 -6.47 8.46 11.79
C GLU A 130 -7.12 7.09 11.56
N ARG A 131 -7.78 6.54 12.56
CA ARG A 131 -8.53 5.29 12.50
C ARG A 131 -9.95 5.57 11.99
N GLY A 132 -10.65 4.51 11.62
CA GLY A 132 -12.03 4.54 11.18
C GLY A 132 -12.20 3.83 9.84
N LEU A 133 -13.22 4.23 9.09
CA LEU A 133 -13.38 3.87 7.69
C LEU A 133 -12.61 4.89 6.83
N LEU A 134 -11.62 4.42 6.07
CA LEU A 134 -10.64 5.28 5.40
C LEU A 134 -10.66 5.17 3.88
N GLY A 135 -11.06 4.01 3.34
CA GLY A 135 -10.99 3.73 1.92
C GLY A 135 -12.22 3.04 1.36
N LEU A 136 -12.52 3.35 0.10
CA LEU A 136 -13.58 2.71 -0.70
C LEU A 136 -13.08 2.59 -2.14
N ALA A 137 -13.20 1.40 -2.72
CA ALA A 137 -13.00 1.17 -4.14
C ALA A 137 -14.11 0.29 -4.71
N PHE A 138 -14.73 0.72 -5.80
CA PHE A 138 -15.63 -0.14 -6.57
C PHE A 138 -14.81 -1.04 -7.50
N HIS A 139 -15.20 -2.30 -7.62
CA HIS A 139 -14.65 -3.16 -8.65
C HIS A 139 -14.92 -2.55 -10.05
N PRO A 140 -13.99 -2.63 -11.04
CA PRO A 140 -14.21 -2.05 -12.36
C PRO A 140 -15.50 -2.56 -13.05
N ASN A 141 -15.84 -3.83 -12.81
CA ASN A 141 -17.10 -4.48 -13.25
C ASN A 141 -18.26 -4.37 -12.23
N TYR A 142 -18.29 -3.37 -11.34
CA TYR A 142 -19.31 -3.22 -10.29
C TYR A 142 -20.75 -3.28 -10.83
N ALA A 143 -21.00 -2.68 -12.00
CA ALA A 143 -22.32 -2.69 -12.64
C ALA A 143 -22.87 -4.11 -12.89
N TYR A 144 -22.00 -5.12 -12.98
CA TYR A 144 -22.35 -6.51 -13.25
C TYR A 144 -22.21 -7.41 -12.02
N ASN A 145 -21.18 -7.19 -11.19
CA ASN A 145 -20.85 -8.09 -10.08
C ASN A 145 -21.21 -7.54 -8.70
N GLY A 146 -21.55 -6.24 -8.61
CA GLY A 146 -21.93 -5.57 -7.37
C GLY A 146 -20.82 -5.43 -6.34
N LYS A 147 -19.56 -5.73 -6.67
CA LYS A 147 -18.45 -5.82 -5.71
C LYS A 147 -17.78 -4.49 -5.42
N PHE A 148 -17.55 -4.21 -4.16
CA PHE A 148 -16.75 -3.08 -3.72
C PHE A 148 -15.90 -3.47 -2.52
N TYR A 149 -14.90 -2.67 -2.22
CA TYR A 149 -13.89 -2.94 -1.21
C TYR A 149 -13.79 -1.75 -0.28
N VAL A 150 -13.59 -2.02 1.00
CA VAL A 150 -13.40 -0.98 2.02
C VAL A 150 -12.12 -1.22 2.79
N PHE A 151 -11.47 -0.13 3.20
CA PHE A 151 -10.36 -0.12 4.14
C PHE A 151 -10.85 0.48 5.44
N TYR A 152 -10.75 -0.25 6.55
CA TYR A 152 -11.12 0.24 7.87
C TYR A 152 -10.25 -0.34 8.98
N THR A 153 -10.21 0.33 10.13
CA THR A 153 -9.49 -0.13 11.32
C THR A 153 -10.45 -0.77 12.32
N ALA A 154 -10.35 -2.09 12.48
CA ALA A 154 -11.10 -2.86 13.48
C ALA A 154 -10.38 -2.86 14.84
N PRO A 155 -11.04 -3.29 15.94
CA PRO A 155 -10.36 -3.56 17.21
C PRO A 155 -9.18 -4.53 17.02
N PRO A 156 -8.12 -4.39 17.83
CA PRO A 156 -6.95 -5.25 17.73
C PRO A 156 -7.32 -6.72 18.01
N PRO A 157 -6.62 -7.69 17.40
CA PRO A 157 -6.88 -9.10 17.67
C PRO A 157 -6.39 -9.45 19.09
N PRO A 158 -6.96 -10.48 19.74
CA PRO A 158 -6.45 -10.99 21.00
C PRO A 158 -4.99 -11.46 20.84
N GLY A 159 -4.15 -11.21 21.87
CA GLY A 159 -2.77 -11.71 21.90
C GLY A 159 -1.68 -10.75 21.40
N GLY A 160 -1.92 -9.43 21.45
CA GLY A 160 -0.93 -8.39 21.13
C GLY A 160 0.36 -8.44 21.97
N PRO A 161 1.45 -7.81 21.51
CA PRO A 161 2.75 -8.48 21.45
C PRO A 161 3.31 -8.96 22.80
N THR A 162 3.93 -10.15 22.76
CA THR A 162 4.33 -10.94 23.94
C THR A 162 5.76 -10.73 24.43
N SER A 163 6.62 -9.92 23.79
CA SER A 163 7.88 -9.48 24.43
C SER A 163 8.55 -8.32 23.69
N ASP A 164 9.03 -7.37 24.50
CA ASP A 164 9.91 -6.23 24.22
C ASP A 164 9.35 -5.04 23.42
N ALA A 165 9.15 -3.93 24.14
CA ALA A 165 8.64 -2.65 23.64
C ALA A 165 9.72 -1.59 23.41
N GLY A 166 10.99 -1.98 23.30
CA GLY A 166 12.08 -1.11 22.85
C GLY A 166 12.12 0.24 23.54
N ASN A 167 12.81 0.35 24.69
CA ASN A 167 13.12 1.60 25.40
C ASN A 167 11.96 2.58 25.72
N THR A 168 10.70 2.22 25.51
CA THR A 168 9.56 3.12 25.80
C THR A 168 8.98 2.94 27.19
N GLY A 169 9.28 1.83 27.87
CA GLY A 169 8.66 1.49 29.17
C GLY A 169 7.16 1.21 29.10
N LEU A 170 6.57 1.13 27.89
CA LEU A 170 5.15 0.86 27.66
C LEU A 170 4.95 -0.62 27.25
N PRO A 171 3.84 -1.28 27.61
CA PRO A 171 3.51 -2.59 27.02
C PRO A 171 3.28 -2.45 25.50
N LYS A 172 3.89 -3.32 24.68
CA LYS A 172 3.47 -3.44 23.27
C LYS A 172 2.02 -3.92 23.26
N VAL A 173 1.13 -3.13 22.67
CA VAL A 173 -0.24 -3.57 22.34
C VAL A 173 -0.45 -3.27 20.87
N TRP A 174 -1.15 -4.15 20.15
CA TRP A 174 -1.75 -3.72 18.90
C TRP A 174 -2.85 -2.74 19.25
N ASN A 175 -2.84 -1.57 18.62
CA ASN A 175 -3.87 -0.56 18.82
C ASN A 175 -5.14 -0.93 18.05
N ASN A 176 -4.98 -1.44 16.82
CA ASN A 176 -6.07 -1.77 15.93
C ASN A 176 -5.64 -2.84 14.91
N MET A 177 -6.58 -3.21 14.05
CA MET A 177 -6.38 -4.15 12.95
C MET A 177 -6.83 -3.47 11.66
N THR A 178 -5.86 -3.08 10.81
CA THR A 178 -6.14 -2.66 9.44
C THR A 178 -6.80 -3.82 8.70
N THR A 179 -8.00 -3.58 8.19
CA THR A 179 -8.84 -4.59 7.54
C THR A 179 -9.29 -4.10 6.18
N ILE A 180 -9.00 -4.89 5.15
CA ILE A 180 -9.52 -4.70 3.80
C ILE A 180 -10.58 -5.79 3.57
N SER A 181 -11.80 -5.38 3.25
CA SER A 181 -12.93 -6.29 3.03
C SER A 181 -13.58 -6.05 1.68
N GLU A 182 -13.94 -7.13 0.97
CA GLU A 182 -14.90 -7.11 -0.14
C GLU A 182 -16.32 -7.20 0.42
N PHE A 183 -17.22 -6.42 -0.17
CA PHE A 183 -18.67 -6.48 0.04
C PHE A 183 -19.38 -6.51 -1.32
N ARG A 184 -20.67 -6.82 -1.30
CA ARG A 184 -21.59 -6.72 -2.43
C ARG A 184 -22.73 -5.76 -2.15
N VAL A 185 -23.21 -5.10 -3.20
CA VAL A 185 -24.50 -4.40 -3.17
C VAL A 185 -25.63 -5.40 -2.97
N SER A 186 -26.67 -5.00 -2.23
CA SER A 186 -27.90 -5.79 -2.08
C SER A 186 -28.77 -5.70 -3.34
N SER A 187 -29.96 -6.31 -3.31
CA SER A 187 -30.97 -6.10 -4.35
C SER A 187 -31.45 -4.64 -4.45
N ASN A 188 -31.33 -3.87 -3.37
CA ASN A 188 -31.49 -2.42 -3.41
C ASN A 188 -30.15 -1.77 -3.82
N PRO A 189 -30.06 -1.08 -4.98
CA PRO A 189 -28.80 -0.52 -5.46
C PRO A 189 -28.22 0.54 -4.52
N ASN A 190 -29.03 1.16 -3.67
CA ASN A 190 -28.62 2.16 -2.68
C ASN A 190 -28.25 1.57 -1.31
N MET A 191 -28.13 0.24 -1.21
CA MET A 191 -27.80 -0.43 0.05
C MET A 191 -26.84 -1.61 -0.16
N ALA A 192 -25.77 -1.65 0.60
CA ALA A 192 -24.86 -2.78 0.66
C ALA A 192 -25.50 -3.96 1.40
N ASP A 193 -25.15 -5.18 1.01
CA ASP A 193 -25.39 -6.37 1.81
C ASP A 193 -24.27 -6.50 2.85
N ALA A 194 -24.53 -6.05 4.08
CA ALA A 194 -23.56 -6.14 5.17
C ALA A 194 -23.16 -7.58 5.53
N GLY A 195 -24.00 -8.58 5.21
CA GLY A 195 -23.72 -10.00 5.43
C GLY A 195 -22.77 -10.60 4.40
N SER A 196 -22.53 -9.90 3.28
CA SER A 196 -21.65 -10.36 2.19
C SER A 196 -20.15 -10.18 2.45
N GLU A 197 -19.77 -9.65 3.61
CA GLU A 197 -18.38 -9.32 3.94
C GLU A 197 -17.44 -10.51 3.73
N ARG A 198 -16.42 -10.33 2.91
CA ARG A 198 -15.25 -11.21 2.86
C ARG A 198 -13.99 -10.39 3.14
N LYS A 199 -13.34 -10.68 4.26
CA LYS A 199 -12.03 -10.10 4.59
C LYS A 199 -10.98 -10.60 3.60
N ILE A 200 -10.27 -9.67 2.98
CA ILE A 200 -9.22 -9.92 1.99
C ILE A 200 -7.85 -9.87 2.65
N LEU A 201 -7.64 -8.88 3.52
CA LEU A 201 -6.39 -8.67 4.23
C LEU A 201 -6.67 -8.15 5.63
N GLN A 202 -5.87 -8.62 6.59
CA GLN A 202 -5.86 -8.16 7.96
C GLN A 202 -4.41 -7.99 8.42
N GLN A 203 -4.05 -6.78 8.85
CA GLN A 203 -2.71 -6.43 9.33
C GLN A 203 -2.83 -5.78 10.72
N PRO A 204 -2.35 -6.42 11.80
CA PRO A 204 -2.28 -5.78 13.10
C PRO A 204 -1.46 -4.49 13.02
N HIS A 205 -1.99 -3.43 13.62
CA HIS A 205 -1.36 -2.12 13.65
C HIS A 205 -0.93 -1.80 15.08
N PRO A 206 0.36 -1.48 15.31
CA PRO A 206 0.87 -1.24 16.66
C PRO A 206 0.31 0.06 17.24
N GLN A 207 0.00 1.05 16.41
CA GLN A 207 -0.41 2.38 16.85
C GLN A 207 -1.64 2.88 16.09
N SER A 208 -2.25 3.95 16.61
CA SER A 208 -3.45 4.56 16.03
C SER A 208 -3.19 5.48 14.85
N ASN A 209 -1.93 5.71 14.51
CA ASN A 209 -1.46 6.73 13.58
C ASN A 209 -0.71 6.06 12.42
N HIS A 210 -0.57 6.80 11.33
CA HIS A 210 -0.07 6.36 10.03
C HIS A 210 -0.76 5.11 9.52
N ASN A 211 -2.09 5.11 9.47
CA ASN A 211 -2.86 3.93 9.03
C ASN A 211 -2.90 3.75 7.50
N GLY A 212 -2.56 4.79 6.72
CA GLY A 212 -2.72 4.79 5.28
C GLY A 212 -4.21 4.89 4.90
N GLY A 213 -4.71 3.95 4.10
CA GLY A 213 -6.15 3.79 3.89
C GLY A 213 -6.66 4.03 2.47
N THR A 214 -5.81 4.51 1.56
CA THR A 214 -6.19 4.62 0.15
C THR A 214 -6.22 3.25 -0.50
N ILE A 215 -7.32 2.93 -1.17
CA ILE A 215 -7.47 1.74 -2.01
C ILE A 215 -8.05 2.13 -3.37
N ALA A 216 -7.55 1.53 -4.45
CA ALA A 216 -8.03 1.81 -5.80
C ALA A 216 -7.73 0.65 -6.76
N PHE A 217 -8.56 0.47 -7.78
CA PHE A 217 -8.23 -0.42 -8.88
C PHE A 217 -7.35 0.28 -9.91
N GLY A 218 -6.26 -0.37 -10.31
CA GLY A 218 -5.44 0.08 -11.42
C GLY A 218 -6.03 -0.30 -12.78
N PRO A 219 -5.49 0.26 -13.88
CA PRO A 219 -5.92 -0.07 -15.24
C PRO A 219 -5.60 -1.53 -15.64
N ASP A 220 -4.71 -2.18 -14.88
CA ASP A 220 -4.34 -3.59 -14.99
C ASP A 220 -5.32 -4.54 -14.26
N GLY A 221 -6.34 -3.99 -13.59
CA GLY A 221 -7.41 -4.76 -12.93
C GLY A 221 -7.08 -5.24 -11.53
N TYR A 222 -5.92 -4.88 -10.98
CA TYR A 222 -5.53 -5.23 -9.60
C TYR A 222 -6.02 -4.19 -8.59
N LEU A 223 -6.29 -4.64 -7.37
CA LEU A 223 -6.57 -3.74 -6.23
C LEU A 223 -5.25 -3.30 -5.59
N TYR A 224 -5.00 -2.01 -5.62
CA TYR A 224 -3.87 -1.37 -4.96
C TYR A 224 -4.26 -0.88 -3.57
N ILE A 225 -3.40 -1.13 -2.58
CA ILE A 225 -3.68 -0.85 -1.16
C ILE A 225 -2.48 -0.13 -0.56
N ALA A 226 -2.69 1.09 -0.06
CA ALA A 226 -1.70 1.83 0.71
C ALA A 226 -1.85 1.53 2.21
N ILE A 227 -0.90 0.79 2.78
CA ILE A 227 -0.81 0.52 4.22
C ILE A 227 0.27 1.41 4.79
N GLY A 228 -0.08 2.21 5.80
CA GLY A 228 0.93 3.03 6.47
C GLY A 228 1.84 2.20 7.39
N ASP A 229 2.87 2.84 7.92
CA ASP A 229 3.92 2.18 8.72
C ASP A 229 3.49 1.87 10.17
N GLY A 230 2.33 2.37 10.61
CA GLY A 230 1.88 2.24 12.00
C GLY A 230 2.68 3.03 13.01
N GLY A 231 3.38 4.07 12.58
CA GLY A 231 4.22 4.92 13.42
C GLY A 231 3.46 5.95 14.26
N ASN A 232 4.04 6.32 15.40
CA ASN A 232 3.63 7.50 16.17
C ASN A 232 4.30 8.77 15.68
N LYS A 233 3.87 9.90 16.25
CA LYS A 233 4.63 11.14 16.27
C LYS A 233 6.07 10.89 16.77
N ASN A 234 7.03 11.50 16.06
CA ASN A 234 8.47 11.46 16.35
C ASN A 234 9.11 10.06 16.31
N ASP A 235 8.49 9.08 15.65
CA ASP A 235 9.05 7.74 15.47
C ASP A 235 9.35 7.03 16.80
N ILE A 236 8.48 7.23 17.80
CA ILE A 236 8.58 6.61 19.12
C ILE A 236 7.57 5.46 19.22
N GLY A 237 8.02 4.28 19.65
CA GLY A 237 7.12 3.19 20.06
C GLY A 237 7.34 1.87 19.34
N PRO A 238 6.46 0.89 19.55
CA PRO A 238 6.50 -0.37 18.82
C PRO A 238 6.02 -0.21 17.38
N GLY A 239 6.54 -1.06 16.48
CA GLY A 239 6.15 -1.07 15.07
C GLY A 239 7.26 -0.78 14.07
N HIS A 240 8.42 -0.36 14.56
CA HIS A 240 9.53 0.02 13.70
C HIS A 240 10.48 -1.14 13.41
N VAL A 241 11.00 -1.20 12.18
CA VAL A 241 12.05 -2.15 11.77
C VAL A 241 13.38 -1.78 12.43
N GLU A 242 14.10 -2.77 12.95
CA GLU A 242 15.39 -2.56 13.63
C GLU A 242 16.53 -2.15 12.68
N ASP A 243 16.33 -2.24 11.35
CA ASP A 243 17.43 -2.48 10.41
C ASP A 243 18.04 -1.25 9.72
N TRP A 244 17.48 -0.03 9.81
CA TRP A 244 17.89 1.02 8.85
C TRP A 244 18.83 2.14 9.36
N TYR A 245 18.94 2.47 10.65
CA TYR A 245 19.87 3.54 11.08
C TYR A 245 20.51 3.31 12.45
N ALA A 246 21.85 3.33 12.54
CA ALA A 246 22.56 3.21 13.82
C ALA A 246 22.32 4.39 14.80
N PHE A 247 21.88 5.55 14.28
CA PHE A 247 21.47 6.72 15.08
C PHE A 247 19.95 6.81 15.28
N ASN A 248 19.16 6.03 14.53
CA ASN A 248 17.70 6.04 14.57
C ASN A 248 17.18 4.62 14.27
N ALA A 249 17.56 3.66 15.13
CA ALA A 249 17.10 2.29 15.01
C ALA A 249 15.58 2.32 15.21
N GLY A 250 14.81 2.03 14.16
CA GLY A 250 13.36 2.13 14.19
C GLY A 250 12.72 3.30 13.42
N GLY A 251 13.11 3.56 12.17
CA GLY A 251 12.45 4.57 11.33
C GLY A 251 11.04 4.18 10.84
N ASN A 252 10.29 5.18 10.38
CA ASN A 252 8.96 5.08 9.74
C ASN A 252 9.05 4.68 8.25
N GLY A 253 9.70 3.54 8.02
CA GLY A 253 9.97 2.99 6.69
C GLY A 253 9.12 1.77 6.37
N GLN A 254 9.15 1.37 5.11
CA GLN A 254 8.58 0.10 4.64
C GLN A 254 9.27 -1.07 5.36
N ASP A 255 8.47 -1.99 5.93
CA ASP A 255 8.96 -3.29 6.37
C ASP A 255 8.83 -4.29 5.21
N ILE A 256 9.95 -4.87 4.78
CA ILE A 256 9.99 -5.84 3.67
C ILE A 256 10.13 -7.28 4.13
N GLU A 257 10.23 -7.54 5.44
CA GLU A 257 10.61 -8.85 5.98
C GLU A 257 9.56 -9.43 6.95
N GLN A 258 9.01 -8.63 7.85
CA GLN A 258 8.26 -9.14 9.02
C GLN A 258 6.76 -8.88 8.94
N ASN A 259 6.33 -7.83 8.26
CA ASN A 259 4.92 -7.44 8.14
C ASN A 259 4.66 -6.63 6.86
N LEU A 260 3.43 -6.12 6.70
CA LEU A 260 3.00 -5.34 5.53
C LEU A 260 2.96 -3.83 5.79
N LEU A 261 3.55 -3.35 6.88
CA LEU A 261 3.52 -1.93 7.25
C LEU A 261 4.41 -1.11 6.32
N GLY A 262 3.97 0.09 5.99
CA GLY A 262 4.67 1.01 5.08
C GLY A 262 4.72 0.53 3.62
N ASN A 263 3.89 -0.44 3.26
CA ASN A 263 3.88 -1.04 1.92
C ASN A 263 2.74 -0.51 1.04
N PHE A 264 2.99 -0.55 -0.27
CA PHE A 264 1.96 -0.42 -1.31
C PHE A 264 1.72 -1.79 -1.94
N LEU A 265 0.59 -2.41 -1.62
CA LEU A 265 0.28 -3.79 -2.04
C LEU A 265 -0.52 -3.81 -3.34
N ARG A 266 -0.38 -4.91 -4.08
CA ARG A 266 -1.18 -5.24 -5.26
C ARG A 266 -1.82 -6.61 -5.05
N ASN A 267 -3.16 -6.68 -5.09
CA ASN A 267 -3.94 -7.92 -4.96
C ASN A 267 -4.66 -8.26 -6.28
#